data_AF-A0A7W0QI94-F1
#
_entry.id   AF-A0A7W0QI94-F1
#
_cell.length_a   1.000
_cell.length_b   1.000
_cell.length_c   1.000
_cell.angle_alpha   90.00
_cell.angle_beta   90.00
_cell.angle_gamma   90.00
#
_symmetry.space_group_name_H-M   'P 1'
#
loop_
_entity.id
_entity.type
_entity.pdbx_description
1 polymer ?
#
loop_
_entity_poly.entity_id
_entity_poly.type
_entity_poly.pdbx_seq_one_letter_code
_entity_poly.pdbx_strand_id
1 'polypeptide(L)'
;MFGSKLSFAPIAGAYMVDDDVVVTHSKDTVKDAPQVDADGQLTPEETDELFAYYGQQTQSAAPTTGQPAGGDTSGDTGDTSGPDTDDAMTRSEEELDVSTRTQQTGKATLRKWIETENVQMTVPIRREKARLVTEPITDANRDAAMAGGDLTDEEHEVTLSEEVVDVSKKVEAKERVRLEKDVETSEVTVDEEVRKERIGMDDDQQDRS
;
A
#
# COMPACT_ATOMS: atom_id res chain seq x y z
N MET A 1 0.18 -21.23 -15.45
CA MET A 1 -0.22 -20.00 -14.73
C MET A 1 -0.14 -18.88 -15.74
N PHE A 2 -1.27 -18.23 -16.05
CA PHE A 2 -1.31 -17.15 -17.04
C PHE A 2 -1.28 -15.82 -16.29
N GLY A 3 -0.15 -15.10 -16.38
CA GLY A 3 -0.09 -13.70 -16.00
C GLY A 3 -0.97 -12.91 -16.97
N SER A 4 -1.92 -12.14 -16.43
CA SER A 4 -2.73 -11.22 -17.22
C SER A 4 -1.83 -10.06 -17.64
N LYS A 5 -1.33 -10.11 -18.88
CA LYS A 5 -0.56 -9.03 -19.47
C LYS A 5 -1.48 -7.83 -19.72
N LEU A 6 -1.06 -6.63 -19.29
CA LEU A 6 -1.83 -5.40 -19.45
C LEU A 6 -1.17 -4.50 -20.50
N SER A 7 -2.00 -3.86 -21.32
CA SER A 7 -1.57 -2.85 -22.27
C SER A 7 -1.77 -1.46 -21.65
N PHE A 8 -0.72 -0.64 -21.68
CA PHE A 8 -0.75 0.72 -21.15
C PHE A 8 -0.97 1.73 -22.28
N ALA A 9 -1.75 2.78 -22.01
CA ALA A 9 -1.98 3.89 -22.91
C ALA A 9 -1.46 5.21 -22.29
N PRO A 10 -0.79 6.07 -23.05
CA PRO A 10 -0.35 7.37 -22.56
C PRO A 10 -1.57 8.23 -22.23
N ILE A 11 -1.53 8.85 -21.04
CA ILE A 11 -2.50 9.90 -20.67
C ILE A 11 -2.09 11.26 -21.22
N ALA A 12 -0.88 11.39 -21.76
CA ALA A 12 -0.39 12.63 -22.35
C ALA A 12 -1.26 13.02 -23.56
N GLY A 13 -1.98 14.15 -23.45
CA GLY A 13 -2.95 14.60 -24.45
C GLY A 13 -4.34 13.98 -24.33
N ALA A 14 -4.58 13.12 -23.33
CA ALA A 14 -5.92 12.63 -23.01
C ALA A 14 -6.77 13.76 -22.40
N TYR A 15 -8.08 13.70 -22.65
CA TYR A 15 -9.05 14.64 -22.11
C TYR A 15 -10.25 13.91 -21.54
N MET A 16 -10.94 14.53 -20.59
CA MET A 16 -12.16 13.97 -20.01
C MET A 16 -13.37 14.39 -20.83
N VAL A 17 -14.25 13.43 -21.11
CA VAL A 17 -15.58 13.64 -21.67
C VAL A 17 -16.56 12.93 -20.75
N ASP A 18 -17.44 13.70 -20.10
CA ASP A 18 -18.32 13.20 -19.03
C ASP A 18 -17.53 12.49 -17.91
N ASP A 19 -17.73 11.18 -17.74
CA ASP A 19 -17.02 10.31 -16.79
C ASP A 19 -15.96 9.42 -17.46
N ASP A 20 -15.71 9.59 -18.76
CA ASP A 20 -14.77 8.77 -19.54
C ASP A 20 -13.45 9.52 -19.84
N VAL A 21 -12.32 8.82 -19.69
CA VAL A 21 -11.00 9.30 -20.14
C VAL A 21 -10.81 8.93 -21.61
N VAL A 22 -10.76 9.94 -22.48
CA VAL A 22 -10.53 9.76 -23.92
C VAL A 22 -9.05 9.98 -24.22
N VAL A 23 -8.37 8.90 -24.57
CA VAL A 23 -6.98 8.94 -25.08
C VAL A 23 -6.95 9.26 -26.56
N THR A 24 -5.90 9.95 -27.01
CA THR A 24 -5.70 10.37 -28.41
C THR A 24 -5.31 9.21 -29.33
N HIS A 25 -4.97 8.05 -28.78
CA HIS A 25 -4.56 6.85 -29.52
C HIS A 25 -5.74 5.89 -29.74
N SER A 26 -5.75 5.25 -30.91
CA SER A 26 -6.80 4.28 -31.26
C SER A 26 -6.72 3.02 -30.39
N LYS A 27 -7.86 2.33 -30.23
CA LYS A 27 -7.94 1.07 -29.47
C LYS A 27 -7.01 -0.02 -30.00
N ASP A 28 -6.74 -0.03 -31.30
CA ASP A 28 -5.84 -1.01 -31.92
C ASP A 28 -4.38 -0.70 -31.56
N THR A 29 -3.98 0.58 -31.59
CA THR A 29 -2.66 1.04 -31.13
C THR A 29 -2.42 0.67 -29.66
N VAL A 30 -3.43 0.80 -28.80
CA VAL A 30 -3.28 0.44 -27.38
C VAL A 30 -3.13 -1.07 -27.21
N LYS A 31 -3.83 -1.89 -27.99
CA LYS A 31 -3.73 -3.35 -27.89
C LYS A 31 -2.41 -3.91 -28.40
N ASP A 32 -1.81 -3.24 -29.37
CA ASP A 32 -0.55 -3.65 -29.99
C ASP A 32 0.68 -3.12 -29.23
N ALA A 33 0.47 -2.37 -28.13
CA ALA A 33 1.53 -1.86 -27.28
C ALA A 33 2.30 -2.99 -26.56
N PRO A 34 3.59 -2.78 -26.23
CA PRO A 34 4.36 -3.66 -25.37
C PRO A 34 3.58 -4.05 -24.11
N GLN A 35 3.53 -5.35 -23.84
CA GLN A 35 2.74 -5.89 -22.74
C GLN A 35 3.58 -5.92 -21.46
N VAL A 36 3.11 -5.25 -20.42
CA VAL A 36 3.77 -5.21 -19.11
C VAL A 36 3.03 -6.11 -18.12
N ASP A 37 3.76 -6.66 -17.16
CA ASP A 37 3.22 -7.51 -16.12
C ASP A 37 2.29 -6.72 -15.18
N ALA A 38 1.20 -7.36 -14.74
CA ALA A 38 0.15 -6.75 -13.93
C ALA A 38 0.49 -6.60 -12.44
N ASP A 39 1.74 -6.86 -12.05
CA ASP A 39 2.24 -6.78 -10.68
C ASP A 39 2.58 -5.34 -10.23
N GLY A 40 2.27 -4.35 -11.06
CA GLY A 40 2.15 -2.95 -10.67
C GLY A 40 3.48 -2.19 -10.59
N GLN A 41 4.57 -2.79 -11.06
CA GLN A 41 5.88 -2.17 -11.05
C GLN A 41 6.48 -2.16 -12.46
N LEU A 42 6.27 -1.07 -13.19
CA LEU A 42 6.95 -0.83 -14.47
C LEU A 42 8.45 -0.64 -14.19
N THR A 43 9.29 -1.43 -14.87
CA THR A 43 10.72 -1.16 -14.89
C THR A 43 11.03 0.10 -15.73
N PRO A 44 12.18 0.77 -15.49
CA PRO A 44 12.61 1.87 -16.34
C PRO A 44 12.72 1.48 -17.82
N GLU A 45 13.19 0.27 -18.13
CA GLU A 45 13.30 -0.22 -19.50
C GLU A 45 11.93 -0.41 -20.17
N GLU A 46 10.95 -0.98 -19.47
CA GLU A 46 9.58 -1.14 -19.97
C GLU A 46 8.88 0.22 -20.18
N THR A 47 9.20 1.19 -19.33
CA THR A 47 8.71 2.57 -19.46
C THR A 47 9.23 3.21 -20.74
N ASP A 48 10.54 3.12 -20.99
CA ASP A 48 11.17 3.66 -22.20
C ASP A 48 10.62 2.99 -23.47
N GLU A 49 10.36 1.68 -23.45
CA GLU A 49 9.79 0.95 -24.58
C GLU A 49 8.35 1.39 -24.90
N LEU A 50 7.51 1.60 -23.87
CA LEU A 50 6.16 2.13 -24.02
C LEU A 50 6.18 3.55 -24.59
N PHE A 51 7.01 4.45 -24.04
CA PHE A 51 7.13 5.81 -24.55
C PHE A 51 7.65 5.87 -25.99
N ALA A 52 8.63 5.02 -26.33
CA ALA A 52 9.13 4.89 -27.70
C ALA A 52 8.05 4.39 -28.67
N TYR A 53 7.22 3.43 -28.27
CA TYR A 53 6.12 2.91 -29.09
C TYR A 53 5.06 3.98 -29.42
N TYR A 54 4.76 4.86 -28.48
CA TYR A 54 3.83 5.98 -28.69
C TYR A 54 4.48 7.23 -29.30
N GLY A 55 5.76 7.16 -29.67
CA GLY A 55 6.47 8.25 -30.34
C GLY A 55 6.83 9.43 -29.43
N GLN A 56 6.81 9.23 -28.11
CA GLN A 56 7.28 10.21 -27.14
C GLN A 56 8.76 9.95 -26.85
N GLN A 57 9.61 10.74 -27.49
CA GLN A 57 11.05 10.67 -27.32
C GLN A 57 11.41 11.14 -25.90
N THR A 58 11.82 10.22 -25.03
CA THR A 58 12.46 10.56 -23.76
C THR A 58 13.79 11.25 -24.10
N GLN A 59 13.92 12.53 -23.73
CA GLN A 59 15.20 13.21 -23.82
C GLN A 59 16.08 12.71 -22.67
N SER A 60 16.75 11.59 -22.90
CA SER A 60 17.74 11.03 -21.98
C SER A 60 18.98 11.92 -21.95
N ALA A 61 19.16 12.64 -20.85
CA ALA A 61 20.37 13.44 -20.59
C ALA A 61 21.55 12.52 -20.23
N ALA A 62 22.58 12.52 -21.08
CA ALA A 62 23.86 11.88 -20.80
C ALA A 62 24.72 12.73 -19.83
N PRO A 63 25.55 12.11 -18.96
CA PRO A 63 26.46 12.84 -18.09
C PRO A 63 27.69 13.30 -18.89
N THR A 64 27.97 14.60 -18.90
CA THR A 64 29.23 15.15 -19.40
C THR A 64 30.04 15.71 -18.24
N THR A 65 31.14 15.05 -17.93
CA THR A 65 32.14 15.48 -16.96
C THR A 65 33.38 15.92 -17.76
N GLY A 66 33.82 17.18 -17.63
CA GLY A 66 35.11 17.60 -18.18
C GLY A 66 35.31 19.12 -18.35
N GLN A 67 35.76 19.76 -17.28
CA GLN A 67 36.40 21.09 -17.15
C GLN A 67 37.17 21.60 -18.40
N PRO A 68 37.21 22.93 -18.63
CA PRO A 68 38.44 23.68 -18.34
C PRO A 68 38.21 24.95 -17.50
N ALA A 69 39.32 25.55 -17.11
CA ALA A 69 39.51 26.49 -16.02
C ALA A 69 39.29 27.96 -16.39
N GLY A 70 39.15 28.79 -15.34
CA GLY A 70 39.68 30.15 -15.31
C GLY A 70 38.63 31.26 -15.26
N GLY A 71 38.72 32.11 -14.23
CA GLY A 71 38.03 33.40 -14.20
C GLY A 71 37.59 33.79 -12.80
N ASP A 72 38.52 34.34 -12.02
CA ASP A 72 38.17 35.30 -10.98
C ASP A 72 37.32 36.42 -11.60
N THR A 73 36.16 36.70 -11.02
CA THR A 73 35.63 38.06 -10.91
C THR A 73 34.45 38.09 -9.94
N SER A 74 34.66 38.82 -8.84
CA SER A 74 33.60 39.33 -7.99
C SER A 74 32.52 40.01 -8.82
N GLY A 75 31.30 39.49 -8.76
CA GLY A 75 30.10 40.15 -9.29
C GLY A 75 29.39 40.89 -8.18
N ASP A 76 29.82 42.12 -7.92
CA ASP A 76 28.90 43.19 -7.54
C ASP A 76 27.88 43.27 -8.68
N THR A 77 26.58 43.05 -8.40
CA THR A 77 25.53 43.10 -9.42
C THR A 77 25.25 44.58 -9.73
N GLY A 78 26.26 45.25 -10.25
CA GLY A 78 26.16 46.55 -10.86
C GLY A 78 25.29 46.42 -12.09
N ASP A 79 24.28 47.28 -12.15
CA ASP A 79 23.60 47.69 -13.35
C ASP A 79 24.61 47.75 -14.52
N THR A 80 24.55 46.80 -15.44
CA THR A 80 25.48 46.66 -16.56
C THR A 80 25.29 47.73 -17.64
N SER A 81 24.45 48.74 -17.38
CA SER A 81 24.22 49.89 -18.26
C SER A 81 25.08 51.11 -17.86
N GLY A 82 26.38 50.91 -17.64
CA GLY A 82 27.34 52.01 -17.48
C GLY A 82 27.80 52.57 -18.84
N PRO A 83 28.15 53.86 -18.97
CA PRO A 83 28.52 54.52 -20.24
C PRO A 83 29.81 54.04 -20.92
N ASP A 84 30.47 53.01 -20.38
CA ASP A 84 31.71 52.41 -20.89
C ASP A 84 31.49 50.97 -21.44
N THR A 85 30.25 50.50 -21.59
CA THR A 85 29.94 49.21 -22.26
C THR A 85 29.91 49.35 -23.79
N ASP A 86 30.15 48.23 -24.50
CA ASP A 86 30.01 48.15 -25.98
C ASP A 86 28.64 48.70 -26.44
N ASP A 87 28.50 49.10 -27.71
CA ASP A 87 27.27 49.59 -28.38
C ASP A 87 26.14 48.51 -28.47
N ALA A 88 25.90 47.75 -27.40
CA ALA A 88 24.93 46.67 -27.28
C ALA A 88 24.17 46.77 -25.95
N MET A 89 22.86 46.61 -25.99
CA MET A 89 22.01 46.54 -24.80
C MET A 89 21.60 45.08 -24.51
N THR A 90 21.59 44.70 -23.23
CA THR A 90 21.08 43.41 -22.76
C THR A 90 19.74 43.63 -22.04
N ARG A 91 18.76 42.75 -22.28
CA ARG A 91 17.49 42.72 -21.54
C ARG A 91 17.45 41.52 -20.61
N SER A 92 16.95 41.72 -19.40
CA SER A 92 16.77 40.70 -18.37
C SER A 92 15.30 40.40 -18.12
N GLU A 93 15.01 39.17 -17.70
CA GLU A 93 13.67 38.69 -17.35
C GLU A 93 13.79 37.83 -16.08
N GLU A 94 12.88 38.02 -15.13
CA GLU A 94 12.81 37.20 -13.92
C GLU A 94 12.11 35.87 -14.22
N GLU A 95 12.66 34.78 -13.69
CA GLU A 95 12.10 33.43 -13.80
C GLU A 95 11.62 32.94 -12.43
N LEU A 96 10.40 32.39 -12.37
CA LEU A 96 9.82 31.83 -11.15
C LEU A 96 10.24 30.35 -11.00
N ASP A 97 10.98 30.05 -9.93
CA ASP A 97 11.34 28.69 -9.54
C ASP A 97 10.41 28.17 -8.43
N VAL A 98 9.64 27.11 -8.72
CA VAL A 98 8.69 26.51 -7.77
C VAL A 98 9.13 25.08 -7.45
N SER A 99 9.25 24.78 -6.16
CA SER A 99 9.56 23.44 -5.67
C SER A 99 8.63 23.02 -4.52
N THR A 100 8.39 21.72 -4.41
CA THR A 100 7.59 21.14 -3.33
C THR A 100 8.47 20.54 -2.24
N ARG A 101 8.00 20.59 -0.99
CA ARG A 101 8.64 19.88 0.14
C ARG A 101 7.63 19.06 0.92
N THR A 102 8.04 17.89 1.37
CA THR A 102 7.20 17.02 2.21
C THR A 102 7.17 17.53 3.66
N GLN A 103 5.97 17.58 4.25
CA GLN A 103 5.77 17.85 5.67
C GLN A 103 4.85 16.79 6.29
N GLN A 104 5.11 16.42 7.54
CA GLN A 104 4.26 15.47 8.26
C GLN A 104 2.94 16.12 8.68
N THR A 105 1.82 15.51 8.28
CA THR A 105 0.46 16.01 8.54
C THR A 105 -0.31 15.17 9.57
N GLY A 106 0.11 13.94 9.85
CA GLY A 106 -0.58 13.06 10.79
C GLY A 106 0.16 11.76 11.12
N LYS A 107 -0.49 10.89 11.90
CA LYS A 107 0.00 9.55 12.26
C LYS A 107 -1.15 8.55 12.33
N ALA A 108 -1.04 7.44 11.59
CA ALA A 108 -1.93 6.29 11.71
C ALA A 108 -1.30 5.21 12.60
N THR A 109 -2.12 4.50 13.40
CA THR A 109 -1.66 3.42 14.28
C THR A 109 -2.63 2.24 14.23
N LEU A 110 -2.11 1.03 13.99
CA LEU A 110 -2.87 -0.21 14.10
C LEU A 110 -2.73 -0.75 15.52
N ARG A 111 -3.84 -1.02 16.21
CA ARG A 111 -3.85 -1.60 17.56
C ARG A 111 -4.62 -2.91 17.56
N LYS A 112 -3.98 -3.96 18.07
CA LYS A 112 -4.65 -5.20 18.46
C LYS A 112 -4.97 -5.12 19.95
N TRP A 113 -6.18 -5.51 20.34
CA TRP A 113 -6.55 -5.70 21.74
C TRP A 113 -7.18 -7.07 21.93
N ILE A 114 -7.35 -7.44 23.20
CA ILE A 114 -7.98 -8.70 23.59
C ILE A 114 -9.37 -8.35 24.09
N GLU A 115 -10.36 -9.10 23.63
CA GLU A 115 -11.73 -9.06 24.12
C GLU A 115 -12.07 -10.43 24.72
N THR A 116 -12.76 -10.43 25.86
CA THR A 116 -13.16 -11.65 26.56
C THR A 116 -14.66 -11.85 26.37
N GLU A 117 -15.04 -12.89 25.65
CA GLU A 117 -16.43 -13.32 25.51
C GLU A 117 -16.74 -14.47 26.48
N ASN A 118 -17.93 -14.44 27.08
CA ASN A 118 -18.42 -15.53 27.93
C ASN A 118 -19.24 -16.53 27.09
N VAL A 119 -18.65 -17.69 26.83
CA VAL A 119 -19.30 -18.79 26.10
C VAL A 119 -19.77 -19.86 27.08
N GLN A 120 -21.03 -20.28 26.95
CA GLN A 120 -21.62 -21.36 27.75
C GLN A 120 -21.83 -22.60 26.88
N MET A 121 -21.36 -23.74 27.35
CA MET A 121 -21.53 -25.03 26.68
C MET A 121 -21.99 -26.07 27.69
N THR A 122 -23.02 -26.84 27.33
CA THR A 122 -23.51 -27.95 28.16
C THR A 122 -22.87 -29.24 27.70
N VAL A 123 -22.19 -29.93 28.63
CA VAL A 123 -21.58 -31.24 28.39
C VAL A 123 -22.30 -32.25 29.30
N PRO A 124 -22.89 -33.33 28.75
CA PRO A 124 -23.46 -34.38 29.58
C PRO A 124 -22.34 -35.15 30.28
N ILE A 125 -22.52 -35.43 31.58
CA ILE A 125 -21.60 -36.25 32.36
C ILE A 125 -22.33 -37.42 33.00
N ARG A 126 -21.63 -38.53 33.19
CA ARG A 126 -22.11 -39.72 33.85
C ARG A 126 -21.46 -39.88 35.22
N ARG A 127 -22.22 -40.48 36.14
CA ARG A 127 -21.72 -40.89 37.45
C ARG A 127 -22.28 -42.24 37.81
N GLU A 128 -21.42 -43.12 38.27
CA GLU A 128 -21.79 -44.43 38.79
C GLU A 128 -22.30 -44.32 40.22
N LYS A 129 -23.36 -45.08 40.52
CA LYS A 129 -23.96 -45.16 41.85
C LYS A 129 -24.17 -46.62 42.20
N ALA A 130 -23.60 -47.05 43.33
CA ALA A 130 -23.91 -48.35 43.89
C ALA A 130 -25.35 -48.36 44.44
N ARG A 131 -26.03 -49.50 44.31
CA ARG A 131 -27.29 -49.78 44.99
C ARG A 131 -27.28 -51.20 45.51
N LEU A 132 -27.87 -51.40 46.69
CA LEU A 132 -28.11 -52.73 47.21
C LEU A 132 -29.34 -53.32 46.52
N VAL A 133 -29.19 -54.54 46.00
CA VAL A 133 -30.31 -55.34 45.48
C VAL A 133 -30.37 -56.60 46.30
N THR A 134 -31.54 -56.90 46.86
CA THR A 134 -31.78 -58.13 47.61
C THR A 134 -32.73 -59.02 46.84
N GLU A 135 -32.40 -60.31 46.76
CA GLU A 135 -33.23 -61.32 46.12
C GLU A 135 -33.69 -62.33 47.17
N PRO A 136 -35.00 -62.63 47.24
CA PRO A 136 -35.47 -63.67 48.14
C PRO A 136 -34.91 -65.03 47.70
N ILE A 137 -34.59 -65.87 48.67
CA ILE A 137 -34.18 -67.25 48.38
C ILE A 137 -35.43 -68.08 48.08
N THR A 138 -35.42 -68.71 46.91
CA THR A 138 -36.44 -69.61 46.39
C THR A 138 -35.78 -70.92 46.01
N ASP A 139 -36.56 -71.96 45.73
CA ASP A 139 -35.98 -73.25 45.32
C ASP A 139 -35.19 -73.15 44.01
N ALA A 140 -35.46 -72.15 43.17
CA ALA A 140 -34.75 -71.92 41.91
C ALA A 140 -33.33 -71.34 42.07
N ASN A 141 -33.06 -70.54 43.12
CA ASN A 141 -31.74 -69.92 43.35
C ASN A 141 -31.01 -70.47 44.60
N ARG A 142 -31.61 -71.42 45.32
CA ARG A 142 -31.07 -72.02 46.55
C ARG A 142 -29.67 -72.60 46.35
N ASP A 143 -29.44 -73.38 45.29
CA ASP A 143 -28.14 -73.99 45.04
C ASP A 143 -27.05 -72.94 44.81
N ALA A 144 -27.37 -71.83 44.11
CA ALA A 144 -26.45 -70.73 43.89
C ALA A 144 -26.17 -69.94 45.19
N ALA A 145 -27.19 -69.71 46.01
CA ALA A 145 -27.04 -69.02 47.30
C ALA A 145 -26.20 -69.82 48.31
N MET A 146 -26.17 -71.16 48.19
CA MET A 146 -25.41 -72.06 49.07
C MET A 146 -24.03 -72.45 48.48
N ALA A 147 -23.62 -71.90 47.33
CA ALA A 147 -22.37 -72.25 46.66
C ALA A 147 -21.10 -71.68 47.36
N GLY A 148 -21.29 -70.78 48.34
CA GLY A 148 -20.22 -70.25 49.17
C GLY A 148 -19.69 -71.23 50.22
N GLY A 149 -18.63 -70.83 50.94
CA GLY A 149 -18.09 -71.60 52.06
C GLY A 149 -18.96 -71.53 53.32
N ASP A 150 -18.47 -72.14 54.41
CA ASP A 150 -19.07 -72.00 55.73
C ASP A 150 -19.13 -70.52 56.17
N LEU A 151 -19.97 -70.22 57.16
CA LEU A 151 -20.23 -68.85 57.62
C LEU A 151 -18.94 -68.14 58.08
N THR A 152 -18.55 -67.10 57.33
CA THR A 152 -17.43 -66.22 57.63
C THR A 152 -17.80 -64.76 57.32
N ASP A 153 -17.04 -63.81 57.87
CA ASP A 153 -17.12 -62.42 57.42
C ASP A 153 -16.56 -62.31 55.99
N GLU A 154 -17.25 -61.57 55.13
CA GLU A 154 -16.85 -61.31 53.75
C GLU A 154 -17.15 -59.86 53.38
N GLU A 155 -16.23 -59.23 52.63
CA GLU A 155 -16.36 -57.86 52.13
C GLU A 155 -16.41 -57.86 50.60
N HIS A 156 -17.33 -57.08 50.03
CA HIS A 156 -17.42 -56.88 48.58
C HIS A 156 -17.24 -55.40 48.23
N GLU A 157 -16.17 -55.09 47.50
CA GLU A 157 -15.85 -53.72 47.09
C GLU A 157 -16.25 -53.48 45.63
N VAL A 158 -16.87 -52.32 45.38
CA VAL A 158 -17.17 -51.82 44.05
C VAL A 158 -16.58 -50.43 43.87
N THR A 159 -15.71 -50.27 42.88
CA THR A 159 -15.17 -48.95 42.49
C THR A 159 -16.21 -48.22 41.66
N LEU A 160 -16.53 -46.98 42.06
CA LEU A 160 -17.43 -46.10 41.32
C LEU A 160 -16.64 -44.99 40.63
N SER A 161 -17.04 -44.67 39.41
CA SER A 161 -16.43 -43.63 38.57
C SER A 161 -17.38 -42.46 38.32
N GLU A 162 -16.81 -41.29 38.09
CA GLU A 162 -17.53 -40.07 37.70
C GLU A 162 -16.78 -39.37 36.56
N GLU A 163 -17.52 -38.93 35.55
CA GLU A 163 -16.96 -38.13 34.46
C GLU A 163 -16.81 -36.67 34.91
N VAL A 164 -15.62 -36.11 34.67
CA VAL A 164 -15.30 -34.71 34.95
C VAL A 164 -15.01 -33.98 33.64
N VAL A 165 -15.44 -32.72 33.54
CA VAL A 165 -15.22 -31.89 32.35
C VAL A 165 -13.83 -31.26 32.42
N ASP A 166 -13.03 -31.46 31.38
CA ASP A 166 -11.75 -30.77 31.18
C ASP A 166 -11.90 -29.71 30.07
N VAL A 167 -11.41 -28.49 30.33
CA VAL A 167 -11.57 -27.35 29.42
C VAL A 167 -10.20 -26.78 29.07
N SER A 168 -9.91 -26.70 27.76
CA SER A 168 -8.71 -26.08 27.23
C SER A 168 -9.04 -25.09 26.11
N LYS A 169 -8.16 -24.11 25.90
CA LYS A 169 -8.27 -23.11 24.83
C LYS A 169 -7.07 -23.22 23.92
N LYS A 170 -7.30 -23.05 22.61
CA LYS A 170 -6.24 -23.02 21.60
C LYS A 170 -6.31 -21.69 20.83
N VAL A 171 -5.15 -21.08 20.62
CA VAL A 171 -5.05 -19.87 19.79
C VAL A 171 -4.91 -20.30 18.34
N GLU A 172 -5.81 -19.81 17.50
CA GLU A 172 -5.81 -20.04 16.05
C GLU A 172 -5.68 -18.70 15.33
N ALA A 173 -4.84 -18.63 14.31
CA ALA A 173 -4.76 -17.45 13.45
C ALA A 173 -6.05 -17.36 12.62
N LYS A 174 -6.67 -16.18 12.62
CA LYS A 174 -7.89 -15.91 11.83
C LYS A 174 -7.61 -14.98 10.67
N GLU A 175 -6.92 -13.88 10.95
CA GLU A 175 -6.69 -12.82 9.97
C GLU A 175 -5.30 -12.21 10.15
N ARG A 176 -4.75 -11.72 9.03
CA ARG A 176 -3.48 -10.98 9.00
C ARG A 176 -3.76 -9.57 8.48
N VAL A 177 -3.55 -8.57 9.32
CA VAL A 177 -3.87 -7.16 9.03
C VAL A 177 -2.59 -6.35 8.82
N ARG A 178 -2.59 -5.44 7.85
CA ARG A 178 -1.50 -4.47 7.58
C ARG A 178 -2.07 -3.05 7.49
N LEU A 179 -1.21 -2.07 7.78
CA LEU A 179 -1.53 -0.65 7.63
C LEU A 179 -0.69 -0.10 6.47
N GLU A 180 -1.35 0.54 5.50
CA GLU A 180 -0.72 1.09 4.31
C GLU A 180 -1.08 2.57 4.14
N LYS A 181 -0.30 3.30 3.35
CA LYS A 181 -0.58 4.69 2.99
C LYS A 181 -0.63 4.80 1.47
N ASP A 182 -1.59 5.56 0.99
CA ASP A 182 -1.65 5.95 -0.42
C ASP A 182 -1.02 7.34 -0.60
N VAL A 183 -0.58 7.62 -1.82
CA VAL A 183 -0.05 8.93 -2.21
C VAL A 183 -1.02 9.52 -3.21
N GLU A 184 -1.58 10.67 -2.84
CA GLU A 184 -2.46 11.44 -3.70
C GLU A 184 -1.72 12.70 -4.18
N THR A 185 -1.89 13.04 -5.45
CA THR A 185 -1.31 14.23 -6.06
C THR A 185 -2.43 15.20 -6.38
N SER A 186 -2.26 16.46 -5.99
CA SER A 186 -3.18 17.54 -6.30
C SER A 186 -2.40 18.73 -6.83
N GLU A 187 -3.00 19.49 -7.75
CA GLU A 187 -2.40 20.71 -8.27
C GLU A 187 -2.72 21.90 -7.35
N VAL A 188 -1.74 22.79 -7.18
CA VAL A 188 -1.89 24.03 -6.42
C VAL A 188 -1.38 25.16 -7.31
N THR A 189 -2.24 26.13 -7.59
CA THR A 189 -1.86 27.35 -8.31
C THR A 189 -1.03 28.24 -7.39
N VAL A 190 0.09 28.75 -7.93
CA VAL A 190 0.95 29.74 -7.26
C VAL A 190 0.93 31.00 -8.11
N ASP A 191 0.47 32.10 -7.52
CA ASP A 191 0.42 33.42 -8.14
C ASP A 191 1.59 34.26 -7.62
N GLU A 192 2.53 34.62 -8.50
CA GLU A 192 3.68 35.48 -8.20
C GLU A 192 3.94 36.47 -9.35
N GLU A 193 4.54 37.63 -9.04
CA GLU A 193 4.86 38.66 -10.03
C GLU A 193 6.28 38.50 -10.56
N VAL A 194 6.45 38.41 -11.89
CA VAL A 194 7.77 38.44 -12.56
C VAL A 194 7.93 39.68 -13.42
N ARG A 195 9.10 40.29 -13.37
CA ARG A 195 9.43 41.51 -14.14
C ARG A 195 10.25 41.16 -15.39
N LYS A 196 10.08 41.97 -16.44
CA LYS A 196 10.87 41.86 -17.67
C LYS A 196 11.26 43.22 -18.22
N GLU A 197 12.50 43.30 -18.69
CA GLU A 197 13.03 44.47 -19.35
C GLU A 197 12.60 44.50 -20.82
N ARG A 198 12.33 45.70 -21.33
CA ARG A 198 12.00 45.95 -22.74
C ARG A 198 12.93 47.01 -23.28
N ILE A 199 13.47 46.78 -24.47
CA ILE A 199 14.31 47.74 -25.18
C ILE A 199 13.47 48.34 -26.31
N GLY A 200 13.38 49.67 -26.34
CA GLY A 200 12.79 50.44 -27.42
C GLY A 200 13.85 51.28 -28.12
N MET A 201 13.57 51.67 -29.36
CA MET A 201 14.40 52.60 -30.12
C MET A 201 13.51 53.77 -30.56
N ASP A 202 13.92 54.98 -30.21
CA ASP A 202 13.32 56.20 -30.72
C ASP A 202 14.24 56.75 -31.83
N ASP A 203 13.70 56.92 -33.04
CA ASP A 203 14.42 57.45 -34.20
C ASP A 203 13.84 58.81 -34.59
N ASP A 204 14.50 59.89 -34.20
CA ASP A 204 14.16 61.26 -34.59
C ASP A 204 14.76 61.58 -35.97
N GLN A 205 14.31 60.87 -37.00
CA GLN A 205 14.71 61.16 -38.38
C GLN A 205 13.96 62.39 -38.90
N GLN A 206 14.53 63.57 -38.67
CA GLN A 206 14.06 64.82 -39.30
C GLN A 206 14.33 64.74 -40.81
N ASP A 207 13.29 64.42 -41.57
CA ASP A 207 13.26 64.49 -43.03
C ASP A 207 13.60 65.93 -43.45
N ARG A 208 14.87 66.17 -43.81
CA ARG A 208 15.33 67.44 -44.38
C ARG A 208 15.00 67.43 -45.87
N SER A 209 13.83 67.97 -46.22
CA SER A 209 13.49 68.41 -47.59
C SER A 209 14.17 69.74 -47.94
#